data_AF-A0A1G0VB44-F1
#
_entry.id   AF-A0A1G0VB44-F1
#
_cell.length_a   1.000
_cell.length_b   1.000
_cell.length_c   1.000
_cell.angle_alpha   90.00
_cell.angle_beta   90.00
_cell.angle_gamma   90.00
#
_symmetry.space_group_name_H-M   'P 1'
#
loop_
_entity.id
_entity.type
_entity.pdbx_description
1 polymer ?
#
loop_
_entity_poly.entity_id
_entity_poly.type
_entity_poly.pdbx_seq_one_letter_code
_entity_poly.pdbx_strand_id
1 'polypeptide(L)'
;MGVKGLAASLAKAAKNTLGGRTLDIYLNAQKFIKKDDESFRLQVIYKGEIELGVWLNTNGESLVLIVDGNRMGFKLLGEPKSPDIESDIKNLRYIYSETLFYPITLEQLKIISNAKTVEVKLSGQSQYYQTVFDGDNFDNLKKFINEYAK
;
A
#
# COMPACT_ATOMS: atom_id res chain seq x y z
N MET A 1 0.37 -18.59 -22.05
CA MET A 1 1.17 -18.98 -20.87
C MET A 1 0.64 -18.23 -19.67
N GLY A 2 -0.01 -18.91 -18.74
CA GLY A 2 -0.70 -18.28 -17.61
C GLY A 2 0.26 -17.87 -16.50
N VAL A 3 0.15 -16.63 -16.03
CA VAL A 3 0.74 -16.19 -14.77
C VAL A 3 -0.18 -16.68 -13.65
N LYS A 4 0.32 -17.51 -12.73
CA LYS A 4 -0.38 -17.80 -11.48
C LYS A 4 0.08 -16.76 -10.44
N GLY A 5 -0.77 -15.77 -10.18
CA GLY A 5 -0.59 -14.85 -9.06
C GLY A 5 -1.12 -15.47 -7.77
N LEU A 6 -0.26 -15.61 -6.76
CA LEU A 6 -0.68 -15.86 -5.39
C LEU A 6 -0.69 -14.51 -4.68
N ALA A 7 -1.88 -14.03 -4.31
CA ALA A 7 -2.06 -12.77 -3.58
C ALA A 7 -2.48 -13.09 -2.14
N ALA A 8 -1.79 -12.50 -1.17
CA ALA A 8 -2.20 -12.51 0.23
C ALA A 8 -2.43 -11.05 0.68
N SER A 9 -3.47 -10.84 1.48
CA SER A 9 -3.72 -9.56 2.16
C SER A 9 -2.87 -9.52 3.43
N LEU A 10 -2.03 -8.50 3.61
CA LEU A 10 -0.94 -8.52 4.60
C LEU A 10 -1.09 -7.58 5.78
N ALA A 11 -1.77 -6.44 5.66
CA ALA A 11 -2.02 -5.55 6.79
C ALA A 11 -3.10 -4.50 6.47
N LYS A 12 -3.95 -4.21 7.47
CA LYS A 12 -4.88 -3.07 7.46
C LYS A 12 -4.49 -2.14 8.60
N ALA A 13 -4.26 -0.86 8.35
CA ALA A 13 -4.22 0.13 9.43
C ALA A 13 -5.63 0.60 9.80
N ALA A 14 -5.81 1.00 11.06
CA ALA A 14 -7.02 1.64 11.54
C ALA A 14 -7.30 2.96 10.81
N LYS A 15 -8.59 3.32 10.75
CA LYS A 15 -9.11 4.60 10.23
C LYS A 15 -8.30 5.78 10.79
N ASN A 16 -7.77 6.63 9.92
CA ASN A 16 -7.32 7.96 10.33
C ASN A 16 -8.31 9.01 9.80
N THR A 17 -8.54 10.04 10.62
CA THR A 17 -9.56 11.07 10.36
C THR A 17 -8.83 12.40 10.20
N LEU A 18 -8.75 12.91 8.97
CA LEU A 18 -8.23 14.24 8.68
C LEU A 18 -9.40 15.17 8.37
N GLY A 19 -9.61 16.20 9.19
CA GLY A 19 -10.64 17.22 8.95
C GLY A 19 -12.08 16.67 8.90
N GLY A 20 -12.38 15.58 9.62
CA GLY A 20 -13.69 14.93 9.63
C GLY A 20 -13.95 13.96 8.47
N ARG A 21 -12.99 13.80 7.56
CA ARG A 21 -13.03 12.83 6.45
C ARG A 21 -12.08 11.68 6.74
N THR A 22 -12.52 10.45 6.49
CA THR A 22 -11.75 9.24 6.77
C THR A 22 -11.04 8.72 5.52
N LEU A 23 -9.78 8.30 5.69
CA LEU A 23 -9.04 7.55 4.69
C LEU A 23 -8.48 6.28 5.34
N ASP A 24 -8.84 5.13 4.79
CA ASP A 24 -8.21 3.86 5.15
C ASP A 24 -7.06 3.59 4.19
N ILE A 25 -5.90 3.17 4.72
CA ILE A 25 -4.78 2.66 3.94
C ILE A 25 -4.56 1.19 4.30
N TYR A 26 -4.44 0.36 3.27
CA TYR A 26 -4.13 -1.04 3.34
C TYR A 26 -2.77 -1.27 2.69
N LEU A 27 -1.90 -2.01 3.37
CA LEU A 27 -0.56 -2.33 2.92
C LEU A 27 -0.45 -3.84 2.72
N ASN A 28 -0.43 -4.27 1.47
CA ASN A 28 -0.38 -5.68 1.10
C ASN A 28 0.91 -5.97 0.32
N ALA A 29 1.40 -7.21 0.36
CA ALA A 29 2.47 -7.64 -0.55
C ALA A 29 2.02 -8.85 -1.37
N GLN A 30 2.52 -8.90 -2.58
CA GLN A 30 2.17 -9.90 -3.59
C GLN A 30 3.46 -10.53 -4.10
N LYS A 31 3.47 -11.86 -4.24
CA LYS A 31 4.56 -12.61 -4.88
C LYS A 31 4.09 -13.04 -6.26
N PHE A 32 4.93 -12.78 -7.27
CA PHE A 32 4.72 -13.22 -8.63
C PHE A 32 5.80 -14.25 -8.98
N ILE A 33 5.37 -15.40 -9.48
CA ILE A 33 6.25 -16.48 -9.92
C ILE A 33 6.09 -16.62 -11.43
N LYS A 34 7.16 -16.41 -12.19
CA LYS A 34 7.19 -16.57 -13.65
C LYS A 34 8.37 -17.45 -14.04
N LYS A 35 8.09 -18.74 -14.30
CA LYS A 35 9.09 -19.78 -14.57
C LYS A 35 10.15 -19.81 -13.46
N ASP A 36 11.31 -19.19 -13.70
CA ASP A 36 12.49 -19.18 -12.83
C ASP A 36 12.72 -17.79 -12.18
N ASP A 37 11.80 -16.84 -12.39
CA ASP A 37 11.89 -15.49 -11.85
C ASP A 37 10.80 -15.25 -10.80
N GLU A 38 11.23 -14.70 -9.67
CA GLU A 38 10.38 -14.35 -8.55
C GLU A 38 10.45 -12.85 -8.30
N SER A 39 9.29 -12.20 -8.23
CA SER A 39 9.23 -10.78 -7.90
C SER A 39 8.17 -10.49 -6.86
N PHE A 40 8.41 -9.43 -6.09
CA PHE A 40 7.48 -8.97 -5.08
C PHE A 40 6.98 -7.58 -5.43
N ARG A 41 5.73 -7.30 -5.04
CA ARG A 41 5.15 -5.97 -5.13
C ARG A 41 4.44 -5.62 -3.84
N LEU A 42 4.54 -4.36 -3.47
CA LEU A 42 3.74 -3.78 -2.41
C LEU A 42 2.48 -3.19 -3.07
N GLN A 43 1.32 -3.70 -2.69
CA GLN A 43 0.02 -3.20 -3.09
C GLN A 43 -0.50 -2.28 -1.98
N VAL A 44 -0.59 -0.99 -2.27
CA VAL A 44 -1.20 0.00 -1.40
C VAL A 44 -2.61 0.26 -1.90
N ILE A 45 -3.60 0.00 -1.06
CA ILE A 45 -4.99 0.39 -1.36
C ILE A 45 -5.32 1.54 -0.44
N TYR A 46 -5.86 2.63 -0.98
CA TYR A 46 -6.54 3.61 -0.13
C TYR A 46 -8.01 3.65 -0.47
N LYS A 47 -8.86 3.81 0.55
CA LYS A 47 -10.31 3.99 0.41
C LYS A 47 -10.79 5.08 1.34
N GLY A 48 -11.48 6.10 0.82
CA GLY A 48 -11.96 7.19 1.67
C GLY A 48 -12.64 8.33 0.91
N GLU A 49 -13.07 9.34 1.66
CA GLU A 49 -13.73 10.54 1.11
C GLU A 49 -12.77 11.55 0.48
N ILE A 50 -11.48 11.19 0.43
CA ILE A 50 -10.40 12.05 -0.04
C ILE A 50 -9.80 11.42 -1.29
N GLU A 51 -9.90 12.14 -2.40
CA GLU A 51 -9.10 11.83 -3.59
C GLU A 51 -7.69 12.37 -3.39
N LEU A 52 -6.69 11.49 -3.50
CA LEU A 52 -5.27 11.88 -3.42
C LEU A 52 -4.67 12.12 -4.81
N GLY A 53 -5.18 11.48 -5.85
CA GLY A 53 -4.62 11.58 -7.19
C GLY A 53 -3.19 11.04 -7.27
N VAL A 54 -2.90 9.94 -6.56
CA VAL A 54 -1.53 9.40 -6.46
C VAL A 54 -1.06 8.85 -7.80
N TRP A 55 -1.95 8.25 -8.59
CA TRP A 55 -1.70 7.84 -9.97
C TRP A 55 -1.05 8.93 -10.85
N LEU A 56 -1.27 10.21 -10.55
CA LEU A 56 -0.69 11.33 -11.30
C LEU A 56 0.78 11.63 -10.93
N ASN A 57 1.28 11.06 -9.84
CA ASN A 57 2.64 11.29 -9.35
C ASN A 57 3.60 10.20 -9.85
N THR A 58 3.85 10.18 -11.17
CA THR A 58 4.67 9.16 -11.84
C THR A 58 6.18 9.43 -11.84
N ASN A 59 6.59 10.67 -11.63
CA ASN A 59 7.99 11.09 -11.81
C ASN A 59 8.81 11.05 -10.50
N GLY A 60 8.19 10.74 -9.36
CA GLY A 60 8.82 10.81 -8.04
C GLY A 60 8.48 9.65 -7.11
N GLU A 61 9.00 9.72 -5.89
CA GLU A 61 8.59 8.83 -4.81
C GLU A 61 7.20 9.25 -4.32
N SER A 62 6.17 8.48 -4.66
CA SER A 62 4.81 8.73 -4.19
C SER A 62 4.49 7.97 -2.90
N LEU A 63 5.28 6.95 -2.56
CA LEU A 63 5.18 6.25 -1.28
C LEU A 63 6.51 6.34 -0.53
N VAL A 64 6.44 6.72 0.74
CA VAL A 64 7.56 6.66 1.68
C VAL A 64 7.11 5.88 2.90
N LEU A 65 7.91 4.88 3.28
CA LEU A 65 7.79 4.16 4.53
C LEU A 65 8.92 4.60 5.46
N ILE A 66 8.61 4.90 6.72
CA ILE A 66 9.60 5.12 7.76
C ILE A 66 9.50 3.94 8.73
N VAL A 67 10.44 3.01 8.62
CA VAL A 67 10.44 1.73 9.32
C VAL A 67 11.41 1.83 10.50
N ASP A 68 10.88 1.89 11.72
CA ASP A 68 11.67 2.12 12.94
C ASP A 68 12.66 3.29 12.79
N GLY A 69 12.20 4.39 12.20
CA GLY A 69 13.00 5.59 11.91
C GLY A 69 13.80 5.57 10.60
N ASN A 70 13.87 4.43 9.89
CA ASN A 70 14.61 4.32 8.64
C ASN A 70 13.72 4.56 7.41
N ARG A 71 14.12 5.50 6.55
CA ARG A 71 13.35 5.89 5.36
C ARG A 71 13.54 4.91 4.20
N MET A 72 12.44 4.46 3.61
CA MET A 72 12.37 3.72 2.35
C MET A 72 11.42 4.45 1.38
N GLY A 73 11.93 4.90 0.24
CA GLY A 73 11.14 5.58 -0.78
C GLY A 73 10.84 4.69 -1.98
N PHE A 74 9.62 4.80 -2.52
CA PHE A 74 9.13 3.94 -3.58
C PHE A 74 8.46 4.77 -4.68
N LYS A 75 8.74 4.37 -5.94
CA LYS A 75 8.09 4.90 -7.13
C LYS A 75 6.98 3.97 -7.58
N LEU A 76 5.90 4.54 -8.07
CA LEU A 76 4.75 3.79 -8.57
C LEU A 76 5.13 2.90 -9.76
N LEU A 77 4.60 1.68 -9.81
CA LEU A 77 4.68 0.78 -10.96
C LEU A 77 3.47 0.94 -11.86
N GLY A 78 3.72 0.87 -13.16
CA GLY A 78 2.67 0.83 -14.18
C GLY A 78 2.17 2.21 -14.60
N GLU A 79 1.16 2.19 -15.45
CA GLU A 79 0.55 3.40 -15.96
C GLU A 79 -0.45 4.00 -14.97
N PRO A 80 -0.62 5.33 -14.98
CA PRO A 80 -1.62 6.01 -14.18
C PRO A 80 -3.03 5.42 -14.41
N LYS A 81 -3.73 5.03 -13.34
CA LYS A 81 -5.12 4.60 -13.40
C LYS A 81 -5.96 5.44 -12.44
N SER A 82 -7.04 6.02 -12.95
CA SER A 82 -8.01 6.75 -12.12
C SER A 82 -8.59 5.87 -11.01
N PRO A 83 -8.90 6.45 -9.84
CA PRO A 83 -9.54 5.72 -8.74
C PRO A 83 -10.95 5.25 -9.14
N ASP A 84 -11.37 4.16 -8.54
CA ASP A 84 -12.78 3.76 -8.54
C ASP A 84 -13.56 4.71 -7.63
N ILE A 85 -14.76 5.11 -8.04
CA ILE A 85 -15.60 6.06 -7.31
C ILE A 85 -16.93 5.39 -6.97
N GLU A 86 -17.22 5.28 -5.67
CA GLU A 86 -18.47 4.79 -5.13
C GLU A 86 -19.29 5.97 -4.60
N SER A 87 -20.53 6.14 -5.07
CA SER A 87 -21.43 7.17 -4.55
C SER A 87 -22.22 6.63 -3.35
N ASP A 88 -22.02 7.20 -2.17
CA ASP A 88 -22.91 7.00 -1.02
C ASP A 88 -24.06 8.00 -1.11
N ILE A 89 -25.11 7.61 -1.82
CA ILE A 89 -26.30 8.44 -2.07
C ILE A 89 -26.98 8.83 -0.75
N LYS A 90 -26.93 7.96 0.28
CA LYS A 90 -27.59 8.23 1.57
C LYS A 90 -26.91 9.36 2.33
N ASN A 91 -25.59 9.46 2.23
CA ASN A 91 -24.81 10.47 2.93
C ASN A 91 -24.35 11.64 2.04
N LEU A 92 -24.71 11.64 0.76
CA LEU A 92 -24.27 12.61 -0.26
C LEU A 92 -22.74 12.73 -0.34
N ARG A 93 -22.05 11.58 -0.32
CA ARG A 93 -20.58 11.50 -0.31
C ARG A 93 -20.06 10.65 -1.46
N TYR A 94 -18.85 10.94 -1.90
CA TYR A 94 -18.08 10.08 -2.79
C TYR A 94 -16.99 9.38 -2.01
N ILE A 95 -16.87 8.07 -2.22
CA ILE A 95 -15.80 7.26 -1.67
C ILE A 95 -14.88 6.86 -2.83
N TYR A 96 -13.65 7.37 -2.78
CA TYR A 96 -12.59 7.05 -3.71
C TYR A 96 -11.86 5.82 -3.24
N SER A 97 -11.56 4.91 -4.16
CA SER A 97 -10.76 3.72 -3.92
C SER A 97 -9.70 3.58 -5.00
N GLU A 98 -8.43 3.55 -4.61
CA GLU A 98 -7.32 3.39 -5.56
C GLU A 98 -6.43 2.24 -5.12
N THR A 99 -5.96 1.45 -6.10
CA THR A 99 -4.97 0.39 -5.88
C THR A 99 -3.68 0.78 -6.59
N LEU A 100 -2.62 0.91 -5.82
CA LEU A 100 -1.29 1.33 -6.24
C LEU A 100 -0.31 0.20 -6.05
N PHE A 101 0.64 0.04 -6.97
CA PHE A 101 1.64 -1.02 -6.91
C PHE A 101 3.04 -0.42 -6.87
N TYR A 102 3.89 -0.91 -5.99
CA TYR A 102 5.28 -0.45 -5.83
C TYR A 102 6.24 -1.64 -5.89
N PRO A 103 7.46 -1.46 -6.42
CA PRO A 103 8.45 -2.52 -6.37
C PRO A 103 8.93 -2.69 -4.93
N ILE A 104 9.16 -3.93 -4.51
CA ILE A 104 9.75 -4.21 -3.20
C ILE A 104 10.60 -5.48 -3.27
N THR A 105 11.68 -5.52 -2.49
CA THR A 105 12.51 -6.73 -2.36
C THR A 105 12.04 -7.59 -1.19
N LEU A 106 12.42 -8.87 -1.20
CA LEU A 106 12.18 -9.76 -0.06
C LEU A 106 12.86 -9.25 1.22
N GLU A 107 14.05 -8.69 1.12
CA GLU A 107 14.78 -8.12 2.26
C GLU A 107 14.00 -6.94 2.88
N GLN A 108 13.49 -6.03 2.05
CA GLN A 108 12.65 -4.92 2.50
C GLN A 108 11.37 -5.42 3.17
N LEU A 109 10.71 -6.45 2.62
CA LEU A 109 9.55 -7.08 3.25
C LEU A 109 9.89 -7.68 4.61
N LYS A 110 11.04 -8.34 4.76
CA LYS A 110 11.51 -8.88 6.04
C LYS A 110 11.73 -7.77 7.06
N ILE A 111 12.33 -6.64 6.65
CA ILE A 111 12.52 -5.47 7.52
C ILE A 111 11.17 -4.93 8.00
N ILE A 112 10.23 -4.67 7.08
CA ILE A 112 8.89 -4.19 7.41
C ILE A 112 8.15 -5.17 8.34
N SER A 113 8.26 -6.47 8.08
CA SER A 113 7.56 -7.49 8.87
C SER A 113 8.02 -7.59 10.33
N ASN A 114 9.26 -7.19 10.61
CA ASN A 114 9.85 -7.25 11.96
C ASN A 114 9.89 -5.87 12.64
N ALA A 115 9.31 -4.85 12.00
CA ALA A 115 9.29 -3.50 12.51
C ALA A 115 8.39 -3.37 13.75
N LYS A 116 8.78 -2.49 14.67
CA LYS A 116 7.89 -2.08 15.77
C LYS A 116 6.86 -1.07 15.28
N THR A 117 7.28 -0.21 14.37
CA THR A 117 6.50 0.90 13.81
C THR A 117 6.81 1.08 12.34
N VAL A 118 5.77 1.36 11.55
CA VAL A 118 5.92 1.80 10.17
C VAL A 118 5.05 3.02 9.95
N GLU A 119 5.68 4.18 9.78
CA GLU A 119 4.97 5.36 9.29
C GLU A 119 4.85 5.28 7.77
N VAL A 120 3.67 5.56 7.27
CA VAL A 120 3.35 5.55 5.84
C VAL A 120 3.02 6.96 5.42
N LYS A 121 3.77 7.49 4.46
CA LYS A 121 3.46 8.74 3.78
C LYS A 121 3.15 8.45 2.31
N LEU A 122 1.93 8.76 1.91
CA LEU A 122 1.44 8.61 0.54
C LEU A 122 1.21 10.00 -0.07
N SER A 123 1.96 10.34 -1.11
CA SER A 123 1.97 11.67 -1.73
C SER A 123 1.17 11.66 -3.03
N GLY A 124 0.04 12.36 -3.00
CA GLY A 124 -0.80 12.66 -4.15
C GLY A 124 -0.34 13.88 -4.94
N GLN A 125 -1.17 14.35 -5.88
CA GLN A 125 -0.85 15.49 -6.74
C GLN A 125 -0.81 16.82 -5.98
N SER A 126 -1.77 17.04 -5.07
CA SER A 126 -1.96 18.31 -4.35
C SER A 126 -1.70 18.21 -2.85
N GLN A 127 -1.65 17.00 -2.31
CA GLN A 127 -1.55 16.75 -0.87
C GLN A 127 -0.90 15.40 -0.60
N TYR A 128 -0.41 15.21 0.62
CA TYR A 128 0.02 13.91 1.10
C TYR A 128 -0.82 13.48 2.29
N TYR A 129 -0.86 12.17 2.50
CA TYR A 129 -1.47 11.54 3.64
C TYR A 129 -0.40 10.81 4.45
N GLN A 130 -0.49 10.89 5.78
CA GLN A 130 0.40 10.18 6.68
C GLN A 130 -0.39 9.39 7.71
N THR A 131 0.02 8.15 7.98
CA THR A 131 -0.52 7.31 9.04
C THR A 131 0.57 6.40 9.62
N VAL A 132 0.30 5.75 10.74
CA VAL A 132 1.25 4.85 11.41
C VAL A 132 0.62 3.48 11.57
N PHE A 133 1.39 2.44 11.29
CA PHE A 133 1.09 1.05 11.57
C PHE A 133 1.94 0.60 12.75
N ASP A 134 1.32 -0.02 13.75
CA ASP A 134 2.00 -0.65 14.89
C ASP A 134 2.21 -2.16 14.65
N GLY A 135 3.11 -2.74 15.46
CA GLY A 135 3.65 -4.10 15.36
C GLY A 135 2.61 -5.22 15.16
N ASP A 136 1.42 -5.08 15.74
CA ASP A 136 0.35 -6.08 15.71
C ASP A 136 -0.20 -6.30 14.28
N ASN A 137 -0.03 -5.31 13.39
CA ASN A 137 -0.50 -5.41 12.01
C ASN A 137 0.41 -6.27 11.11
N PHE A 138 1.63 -6.61 11.55
CA PHE A 138 2.63 -7.27 10.69
C PHE A 138 2.69 -8.80 10.80
N ASP A 139 1.92 -9.42 11.69
CA ASP A 139 1.94 -10.88 11.85
C ASP A 139 1.46 -11.65 10.61
N ASN A 140 0.53 -11.08 9.84
CA ASN A 140 0.11 -11.66 8.56
C ASN A 140 1.22 -11.55 7.50
N LEU A 141 1.97 -10.45 7.49
CA LEU A 141 3.14 -10.27 6.63
C LEU A 141 4.24 -11.29 6.97
N LYS A 142 4.51 -11.54 8.25
CA LYS A 142 5.46 -12.58 8.68
C LYS A 142 5.05 -13.97 8.18
N LYS A 143 3.77 -14.34 8.33
CA LYS A 143 3.24 -15.61 7.82
C LYS A 143 3.45 -15.75 6.30
N PHE A 144 3.10 -14.70 5.54
CA PHE A 144 3.28 -14.69 4.10
C PHE A 144 4.74 -14.89 3.68
N ILE A 145 5.68 -14.19 4.32
CA ILE A 145 7.12 -14.35 4.04
C ILE A 145 7.56 -15.78 4.33
N ASN A 146 7.15 -16.34 5.47
CA ASN A 146 7.53 -17.68 5.89
C ASN A 146 6.95 -18.79 4.97
N GLU A 147 5.75 -18.60 4.45
CA GLU A 147 5.07 -19.62 3.63
C GLU A 147 5.46 -19.52 2.14
N TYR A 148 5.64 -18.29 1.63
CA TYR A 148 5.68 -18.07 0.19
C TYR A 148 7.01 -17.50 -0.31
N ALA A 149 7.93 -17.03 0.53
CA ALA A 149 9.18 -16.38 0.09
C ALA A 149 10.45 -17.16 0.49
N LYS A 150 10.38 -18.50 0.50
CA LYS A 150 11.50 -19.40 0.74
C LYS A 150 12.39 -19.59 -0.47
#